data_AF-A0A9P7BMD6-F1
#
_entry.id   AF-A0A9P7BMD6-F1
#
_cell.length_a   1.000
_cell.length_b   1.000
_cell.length_c   1.000
_cell.angle_alpha   90.00
_cell.angle_beta   90.00
_cell.angle_gamma   90.00
#
_symmetry.space_group_name_H-M   'P 1'
#
loop_
_entity.id
_entity.type
_entity.pdbx_description
1 polymer ?
#
loop_
_entity_poly.entity_id
_entity_poly.type
_entity_poly.pdbx_seq_one_letter_code
_entity_poly.pdbx_strand_id
1 'polypeptide(L)'
;MKLQVSGANIKDDTATLTSVGVCRNSVVILNGEQVDETEVKQVASGNPEEYALVLRISKIVDTLSVGTEQELTEFEKTIEKEKITNDEKKKLDDKRIYLSEKIMQCLINLDSVECPPGFETARQRRREGVRYSQKLLGRVDKAKAELADK
;
A
#
# COMPACT_ATOMS: atom_id res chain seq x y z
N MET A 1 0.48 -11.91 -11.10
CA MET A 1 0.99 -12.81 -12.15
C MET A 1 0.15 -12.61 -13.41
N LYS A 2 0.74 -12.63 -14.60
CA LYS A 2 0.01 -12.53 -15.89
C LYS A 2 0.43 -13.68 -16.79
N LEU A 3 -0.53 -14.46 -17.28
CA LEU A 3 -0.28 -15.56 -18.20
C LEU A 3 -0.40 -15.06 -19.64
N GLN A 4 0.57 -15.42 -20.48
CA GLN A 4 0.59 -15.09 -21.89
C GLN A 4 0.71 -16.37 -22.73
N VAL A 5 -0.16 -16.49 -23.73
CA VAL A 5 -0.20 -17.64 -24.65
C VAL A 5 -0.24 -17.11 -26.07
N SER A 6 0.66 -17.59 -26.92
CA SER A 6 0.74 -17.19 -28.34
C SER A 6 0.77 -15.66 -28.55
N GLY A 7 1.40 -14.92 -27.62
CA GLY A 7 1.49 -13.47 -27.67
C GLY A 7 0.35 -12.71 -26.97
N ALA A 8 -0.75 -13.36 -26.57
CA ALA A 8 -1.90 -12.71 -25.92
C ALA A 8 -1.95 -12.95 -24.42
N ASN A 9 -2.32 -11.91 -23.64
CA ASN A 9 -2.52 -12.03 -22.20
C ASN A 9 -3.90 -12.64 -21.89
N ILE A 10 -3.91 -13.69 -21.08
CA ILE A 10 -5.14 -14.26 -20.51
C ILE A 10 -5.64 -13.32 -19.41
N LYS A 11 -6.88 -12.88 -19.54
CA LYS A 11 -7.54 -11.94 -18.59
C LYS A 11 -8.58 -12.60 -17.70
N ASP A 12 -9.12 -13.72 -18.15
CA ASP A 12 -10.18 -14.45 -17.45
C ASP A 12 -9.58 -15.72 -16.84
N ASP A 13 -9.43 -15.70 -15.52
CA ASP A 13 -8.87 -16.81 -14.75
C ASP A 13 -9.85 -17.98 -14.60
N THR A 14 -11.11 -17.82 -15.02
CA THR A 14 -12.13 -18.87 -15.00
C THR A 14 -12.31 -19.57 -16.35
N ALA A 15 -11.68 -19.05 -17.41
CA ALA A 15 -11.79 -19.59 -18.75
C ALA A 15 -11.10 -20.97 -18.85
N THR A 16 -11.71 -21.89 -19.60
CA THR A 16 -11.09 -23.20 -19.87
C THR A 16 -9.81 -23.05 -20.71
N LEU A 17 -8.83 -23.94 -20.50
CA LEU A 17 -7.57 -23.93 -21.25
C LEU A 17 -7.81 -23.96 -22.78
N THR A 18 -8.75 -24.79 -23.23
CA THR A 18 -9.11 -24.88 -24.65
C THR A 18 -9.70 -23.57 -25.18
N SER A 19 -10.54 -22.86 -24.42
CA SER A 19 -11.13 -21.59 -24.86
C SER A 19 -10.13 -20.44 -24.98
N VAL A 20 -9.02 -20.51 -24.23
CA VAL A 20 -7.90 -19.55 -24.34
C VAL A 20 -6.83 -20.01 -25.34
N GLY A 21 -7.11 -21.05 -26.13
CA GLY A 21 -6.21 -21.54 -27.17
C GLY A 21 -5.04 -22.37 -26.65
N VAL A 22 -5.07 -22.79 -25.38
CA VAL A 22 -4.04 -23.67 -24.80
C VAL A 22 -4.39 -25.11 -25.18
N CYS A 23 -3.58 -25.67 -26.07
CA CYS A 23 -3.62 -27.07 -26.50
C CYS A 23 -2.39 -27.85 -26.01
N ARG A 24 -2.37 -29.16 -26.26
CA ARG A 24 -1.20 -30.01 -25.97
C ARG A 24 0.05 -29.41 -26.62
N ASN A 25 1.17 -29.39 -25.88
CA ASN A 25 2.46 -28.82 -26.28
C ASN A 25 2.45 -27.29 -26.53
N SER A 26 1.46 -26.56 -26.03
CA SER A 26 1.48 -25.09 -26.08
C SER A 26 2.52 -24.52 -25.11
N VAL A 27 3.18 -23.43 -25.51
CA VAL A 27 4.08 -22.67 -24.64
C VAL A 27 3.31 -21.55 -23.96
N VAL A 28 3.36 -21.52 -22.63
CA VAL A 28 2.74 -20.50 -21.80
C VAL A 28 3.84 -19.73 -21.08
N ILE A 29 3.78 -18.40 -21.14
CA ILE A 29 4.73 -17.51 -20.48
C ILE A 29 4.04 -16.94 -19.23
N LEU A 30 4.64 -17.15 -18.07
CA LEU A 30 4.21 -16.55 -16.80
C LEU A 30 5.05 -15.30 -16.54
N ASN A 31 4.42 -14.14 -16.64
CA ASN A 31 5.04 -12.87 -16.29
C ASN A 31 4.74 -12.53 -14.83
N GLY A 32 5.78 -12.47 -14.00
CA GLY A 32 5.66 -12.17 -12.57
C GLY A 32 7.02 -12.11 -11.88
N GLU A 33 7.01 -11.62 -10.64
CA GLU A 33 8.15 -11.67 -9.74
C GLU A 33 8.22 -13.09 -9.15
N GLN A 34 9.33 -13.80 -9.37
CA GLN A 34 9.54 -15.13 -8.80
C GLN A 34 9.88 -14.98 -7.33
N VAL A 35 9.10 -15.60 -6.47
CA VAL A 35 9.28 -15.55 -5.02
C VAL A 35 10.38 -16.53 -4.62
N ASP A 36 11.30 -16.11 -3.75
CA ASP A 36 12.31 -16.99 -3.17
C ASP A 36 11.66 -17.92 -2.12
N GLU A 37 11.87 -19.23 -2.26
CA GLU A 37 11.29 -20.26 -1.38
C GLU A 37 11.71 -20.11 0.09
N THR A 38 12.85 -19.46 0.35
CA THR A 38 13.31 -19.17 1.71
C THR A 38 12.45 -18.12 2.40
N GLU A 39 11.90 -17.18 1.66
CA GLU A 39 11.04 -16.11 2.17
C GLU A 39 9.60 -16.59 2.38
N VAL A 40 9.14 -17.53 1.55
CA VAL A 40 7.83 -18.19 1.71
C VAL A 40 7.71 -18.95 3.03
N LYS A 41 8.82 -19.51 3.53
CA LYS A 41 8.83 -20.20 4.84
C LYS A 41 8.66 -19.26 6.03
N GLN A 42 8.75 -17.94 5.84
CA GLN A 42 8.58 -16.95 6.90
C GLN A 42 7.11 -16.65 7.20
N VAL A 43 6.18 -16.99 6.29
CA VAL A 43 4.74 -16.83 6.53
C VAL A 43 4.15 -18.09 7.18
N ALA A 44 3.17 -17.89 8.07
CA ALA A 44 2.62 -18.96 8.91
C ALA A 44 2.00 -20.11 8.12
N SER A 45 1.43 -19.85 6.93
CA SER A 45 0.87 -20.90 6.08
C SER A 45 1.91 -21.63 5.22
N GLY A 46 3.12 -21.08 5.06
CA GLY A 46 4.11 -21.56 4.09
C GLY A 46 3.63 -21.47 2.63
N ASN A 47 2.56 -20.71 2.35
CA ASN A 47 2.00 -20.54 1.01
C ASN A 47 2.66 -19.33 0.31
N PRO A 48 3.20 -19.48 -0.92
CA PRO A 48 3.74 -18.37 -1.68
C PRO A 48 2.72 -17.24 -1.95
N GLU A 49 1.42 -17.55 -1.99
CA GLU A 49 0.37 -16.55 -2.13
C GLU A 49 0.24 -15.64 -0.90
N GLU A 50 0.34 -16.20 0.32
CA GLU A 50 0.32 -15.39 1.54
C GLU A 50 1.53 -14.46 1.57
N TYR A 51 2.71 -14.96 1.19
CA TYR A 51 3.91 -14.16 1.10
C TYR A 51 3.78 -13.03 0.06
N ALA A 52 3.22 -13.31 -1.12
CA ALA A 52 2.98 -12.29 -2.14
C ALA A 52 2.02 -11.19 -1.64
N LEU A 53 1.00 -11.55 -0.85
CA LEU A 53 0.11 -10.58 -0.20
C LEU A 53 0.86 -9.73 0.83
N VAL A 54 1.71 -10.35 1.66
CA VAL A 54 2.58 -9.63 2.61
C VAL A 54 3.46 -8.63 1.88
N LEU A 55 4.14 -9.03 0.80
CA LEU A 55 4.96 -8.13 -0.01
C LEU A 55 4.15 -6.97 -0.59
N ARG A 56 2.94 -7.24 -1.10
CA ARG A 56 2.06 -6.20 -1.63
C ARG A 56 1.67 -5.20 -0.55
N ILE A 57 1.33 -5.67 0.65
CA ILE A 57 1.00 -4.83 1.81
C ILE A 57 2.22 -3.97 2.18
N SER A 58 3.42 -4.57 2.27
CA SER A 58 4.65 -3.84 2.56
C SER A 58 4.92 -2.74 1.53
N LYS A 59 4.84 -3.06 0.23
CA LYS A 59 5.00 -2.07 -0.85
C LYS A 59 4.02 -0.90 -0.72
N ILE A 60 2.77 -1.16 -0.31
CA ILE A 60 1.78 -0.09 -0.06
C ILE A 60 2.22 0.76 1.14
N VAL A 61 2.58 0.15 2.26
CA VAL A 61 3.02 0.88 3.47
C VAL A 61 4.32 1.66 3.23
N ASP A 62 5.22 1.13 2.40
CA ASP A 62 6.48 1.78 2.05
C ASP A 62 6.27 3.10 1.31
N THR A 63 5.15 3.25 0.59
CA THR A 63 4.79 4.55 -0.03
C THR A 63 4.56 5.66 1.01
N LEU A 64 4.20 5.30 2.25
CA LEU A 64 4.07 6.24 3.36
C LEU A 64 5.38 6.42 4.11
N SER A 65 6.07 5.32 4.45
CA SER A 65 7.32 5.40 5.22
C SER A 65 8.42 6.15 4.47
N VAL A 66 8.46 6.02 3.14
CA VAL A 66 9.38 6.75 2.29
C VAL A 66 8.85 8.18 2.05
N GLY A 67 9.38 9.12 2.84
CA GLY A 67 9.24 10.56 2.63
C GLY A 67 8.04 11.21 3.35
N THR A 68 6.89 10.55 3.47
CA THR A 68 5.69 11.18 4.06
C THR A 68 5.88 11.50 5.54
N GLU A 69 6.57 10.63 6.29
CA GLU A 69 6.91 10.92 7.69
C GLU A 69 7.85 12.11 7.84
N GLN A 70 8.83 12.25 6.94
CA GLN A 70 9.76 13.38 6.96
C GLN A 70 9.02 14.68 6.65
N GLU A 71 8.20 14.68 5.60
CA GLU A 71 7.35 15.82 5.23
C GLU A 71 6.39 16.22 6.37
N LEU A 72 5.86 15.23 7.11
CA LEU A 72 4.99 15.45 8.27
C LEU A 72 5.76 16.07 9.44
N THR A 73 6.96 15.58 9.75
CA THR A 73 7.79 16.17 10.81
C THR A 73 8.28 17.58 10.46
N GLU A 74 8.57 17.86 9.18
CA GLU A 74 8.85 19.23 8.73
C GLU A 74 7.63 20.15 8.84
N PHE A 75 6.45 19.61 8.54
CA PHE A 75 5.18 20.33 8.67
C PHE A 75 4.90 20.71 10.13
N GLU A 76 5.04 19.75 11.06
CA GLU A 76 4.92 19.97 12.51
C GLU A 76 5.89 21.07 12.99
N LYS A 77 7.18 20.98 12.62
CA LYS A 77 8.19 22.02 12.96
C LYS A 77 7.86 23.40 12.40
N THR A 78 7.20 23.46 11.25
CA THR A 78 6.82 24.75 10.64
C THR A 78 5.66 25.38 11.40
N ILE A 79 4.73 24.57 11.92
CA ILE A 79 3.63 25.02 12.76
C ILE A 79 4.13 25.50 14.13
N GLU A 80 5.17 24.88 14.69
CA GLU A 80 5.74 25.31 15.98
C GLU A 80 6.25 26.76 16.00
N LYS A 81 6.57 27.35 14.85
CA LYS A 81 7.00 28.76 14.74
C LYS A 81 5.95 29.72 15.32
N GLU A 82 6.40 30.74 16.06
CA GLU A 82 5.53 31.67 16.79
C GLU A 82 4.79 32.70 15.91
N LYS A 83 5.34 33.02 14.72
CA LYS A 83 4.74 33.98 13.79
C LYS A 83 4.57 33.33 12.43
N ILE A 84 3.32 33.02 12.08
CA ILE A 84 2.93 32.47 10.77
C ILE A 84 2.12 33.53 10.04
N THR A 85 2.55 33.90 8.84
CA THR A 85 1.85 34.86 7.98
C THR A 85 0.59 34.22 7.38
N ASN A 86 -0.45 34.98 7.04
CA ASN A 86 -1.66 34.43 6.40
C ASN A 86 -1.38 33.62 5.12
N ASP A 87 -0.40 34.04 4.31
CA ASP A 87 0.01 33.30 3.11
C ASP A 87 0.68 31.95 3.45
N GLU A 88 1.40 31.88 4.57
CA GLU A 88 2.02 30.66 5.08
C GLU A 88 0.97 29.72 5.68
N LYS A 89 -0.05 30.26 6.37
CA LYS A 89 -1.19 29.47 6.86
C LYS A 89 -1.89 28.74 5.71
N LYS A 90 -2.14 29.44 4.59
CA LYS A 90 -2.74 28.82 3.40
C LYS A 90 -1.87 27.69 2.81
N LYS A 91 -0.56 27.94 2.67
CA LYS A 91 0.38 26.91 2.19
C LYS A 91 0.46 25.69 3.13
N LEU A 92 0.39 25.93 4.44
CA LEU A 92 0.32 24.88 5.44
C LEU A 92 -0.97 24.08 5.32
N ASP A 93 -2.10 24.74 5.10
CA ASP A 93 -3.37 24.05 4.87
C ASP A 93 -3.37 23.21 3.59
N ASP A 94 -2.81 23.72 2.50
CA ASP A 94 -2.66 22.95 1.25
C ASP A 94 -1.74 21.73 1.48
N LYS A 95 -0.62 21.91 2.20
CA LYS A 95 0.29 20.80 2.56
C LYS A 95 -0.39 19.79 3.49
N ARG A 96 -1.22 20.23 4.43
CA ARG A 96 -2.03 19.38 5.30
C ARG A 96 -2.99 18.51 4.51
N ILE A 97 -3.73 19.11 3.57
CA ILE A 97 -4.69 18.39 2.71
C ILE A 97 -3.95 17.34 1.89
N TYR A 98 -2.83 17.72 1.28
CA TYR A 98 -1.99 16.80 0.50
C TYR A 98 -1.52 15.59 1.33
N LEU A 99 -0.96 15.83 2.53
CA LEU A 99 -0.51 14.75 3.42
C LEU A 99 -1.66 13.85 3.86
N SER A 100 -2.81 14.45 4.21
CA SER A 100 -4.01 13.70 4.60
C SER A 100 -4.50 12.81 3.45
N GLU A 101 -4.57 13.34 2.23
CA GLU A 101 -5.00 12.59 1.05
C GLU A 101 -4.05 11.43 0.74
N LYS A 102 -2.73 11.65 0.80
CA LYS A 102 -1.73 10.59 0.58
C LYS A 102 -1.89 9.44 1.58
N ILE A 103 -2.12 9.75 2.86
CA ILE A 103 -2.35 8.73 3.89
C ILE A 103 -3.70 8.01 3.68
N MET A 104 -4.75 8.74 3.29
CA MET A 104 -6.05 8.17 2.97
C MET A 104 -6.00 7.22 1.77
N GLN A 105 -5.26 7.58 0.70
CA GLN A 105 -5.05 6.70 -0.45
C GLN A 105 -4.36 5.39 -0.05
N CYS A 106 -3.38 5.45 0.86
CA CYS A 106 -2.76 4.24 1.41
C CYS A 106 -3.76 3.37 2.18
N LEU A 107 -4.64 3.96 3.00
CA LEU A 107 -5.70 3.21 3.70
C LEU A 107 -6.63 2.50 2.71
N ILE A 108 -7.11 3.21 1.68
CA ILE A 108 -7.97 2.64 0.64
C ILE A 108 -7.27 1.47 -0.06
N ASN A 109 -5.98 1.63 -0.38
CA ASN A 109 -5.19 0.58 -1.01
C ASN A 109 -5.01 -0.64 -0.09
N LEU A 110 -4.79 -0.44 1.22
CA LEU A 110 -4.72 -1.53 2.20
C LEU A 110 -6.04 -2.28 2.34
N ASP A 111 -7.17 -1.56 2.35
CA ASP A 111 -8.51 -2.15 2.44
C ASP A 111 -8.87 -2.96 1.19
N SER A 112 -8.33 -2.59 0.02
CA SER A 112 -8.50 -3.34 -1.22
C SER A 112 -7.77 -4.71 -1.23
N VAL A 113 -6.86 -4.96 -0.28
CA VAL A 113 -6.14 -6.23 -0.20
C VAL A 113 -6.99 -7.26 0.56
N GLU A 114 -7.65 -8.12 -0.21
CA GLU A 114 -8.38 -9.28 0.31
C GLU A 114 -7.40 -10.35 0.81
N CYS A 115 -7.56 -10.74 2.08
CA CYS A 115 -6.74 -11.78 2.72
C CYS A 115 -7.65 -12.95 3.09
N PRO A 116 -7.50 -14.12 2.44
CA PRO A 116 -8.26 -15.33 2.75
C PRO A 116 -8.17 -15.78 4.23
N PRO A 117 -9.16 -16.54 4.72
CA PRO A 117 -9.06 -17.19 6.02
C PRO A 117 -7.87 -18.18 6.04
N GLY A 118 -7.05 -18.13 7.09
CA GLY A 118 -5.82 -18.93 7.21
C GLY A 118 -4.53 -18.20 6.86
N PHE A 119 -4.60 -17.01 6.23
CA PHE A 119 -3.44 -16.17 5.93
C PHE A 119 -3.20 -15.14 7.05
N GLU A 120 -2.90 -15.64 8.24
CA GLU A 120 -2.82 -14.82 9.45
C GLU A 120 -1.67 -13.81 9.43
N THR A 121 -0.53 -14.13 8.80
CA THR A 121 0.60 -13.19 8.69
C THR A 121 0.21 -12.01 7.80
N ALA A 122 -0.43 -12.26 6.65
CA ALA A 122 -0.92 -11.19 5.77
C ALA A 122 -1.98 -10.32 6.47
N ARG A 123 -2.94 -10.94 7.17
CA ARG A 123 -3.99 -10.22 7.92
C ARG A 123 -3.41 -9.38 9.05
N GLN A 124 -2.40 -9.89 9.77
CA GLN A 124 -1.71 -9.14 10.79
C GLN A 124 -0.98 -7.94 10.20
N ARG A 125 -0.18 -8.14 9.14
CA ARG A 125 0.54 -7.05 8.46
C ARG A 125 -0.40 -5.97 7.95
N ARG A 126 -1.54 -6.35 7.35
CA ARG A 126 -2.57 -5.38 6.92
C ARG A 126 -3.09 -4.55 8.09
N ARG A 127 -3.41 -5.18 9.23
CA ARG A 127 -3.88 -4.48 10.44
C ARG A 127 -2.82 -3.53 11.00
N GLU A 128 -1.55 -3.93 10.99
CA GLU A 128 -0.43 -3.08 11.40
C GLU A 128 -0.29 -1.86 10.48
N GLY A 129 -0.35 -2.05 9.16
CA GLY A 129 -0.32 -0.97 8.18
C GLY A 129 -1.47 0.03 8.33
N VAL A 130 -2.69 -0.46 8.59
CA VAL A 130 -3.86 0.39 8.86
C VAL A 130 -3.66 1.21 10.13
N ARG A 131 -3.25 0.57 11.24
CA ARG A 131 -2.98 1.27 12.51
C ARG A 131 -1.91 2.33 12.36
N TYR A 132 -0.85 2.01 11.62
CA TYR A 132 0.24 2.94 11.33
C TYR A 132 -0.26 4.17 10.54
N SER A 133 -1.02 3.94 9.47
CA SER A 133 -1.61 5.02 8.65
C SER A 133 -2.57 5.89 9.47
N GLN A 134 -3.42 5.29 10.30
CA GLN A 134 -4.32 6.00 11.21
C GLN A 134 -3.55 6.85 12.25
N LYS A 135 -2.43 6.34 12.76
CA LYS A 135 -1.55 7.11 13.66
C LYS A 135 -0.99 8.35 12.98
N LEU A 136 -0.58 8.27 11.71
CA LEU A 136 -0.10 9.41 10.94
C LEU A 136 -1.21 10.43 10.66
N LEU A 137 -2.42 9.99 10.31
CA LEU A 137 -3.57 10.89 10.19
C LEU A 137 -3.85 11.63 11.49
N GLY A 138 -3.82 10.93 12.63
CA GLY A 138 -4.00 11.56 13.94
C GLY A 138 -2.95 12.64 14.25
N ARG A 139 -1.72 12.52 13.72
CA ARG A 139 -0.70 13.58 13.83
C ARG A 139 -1.05 14.79 12.95
N VAL A 140 -1.48 14.56 11.71
CA VAL A 140 -1.94 15.63 10.81
C VAL A 140 -3.12 16.40 11.42
N ASP A 141 -4.07 15.69 12.03
CA ASP A 141 -5.24 16.30 12.67
C ASP A 141 -4.87 17.11 13.91
N LYS A 142 -3.91 16.65 14.71
CA LYS A 142 -3.36 17.43 15.84
C LYS A 142 -2.68 18.70 15.37
N ALA A 143 -1.82 18.58 14.37
CA ALA A 143 -1.12 19.72 13.78
C ALA A 143 -2.11 20.75 13.19
N LYS A 144 -3.25 20.29 12.64
CA LYS A 144 -4.34 21.17 12.21
C LYS A 144 -4.95 21.96 13.38
N ALA A 145 -5.22 21.29 14.51
CA ALA A 145 -5.78 21.95 15.68
C ALA A 145 -4.82 23.04 16.21
N GLU A 146 -3.52 22.72 16.29
CA GLU A 146 -2.49 23.68 16.69
C GLU A 146 -2.38 24.88 15.74
N LEU A 147 -2.55 24.67 14.44
CA LEU A 147 -2.58 25.76 13.46
C LEU A 147 -3.82 26.66 13.61
N ALA A 148 -4.96 26.09 14.04
CA ALA A 148 -6.20 26.84 14.25
C ALA A 148 -6.18 27.69 15.53
N ASP A 149 -5.40 27.28 16.54
CA ASP A 149 -5.24 28.00 17.81
C ASP A 149 -4.21 29.16 17.72
N LYS A 150 -3.46 29.25 16.61
CA LYS A 150 -2.49 30.33 16.29
C LYS A 150 -3.04 31.29 15.24
#